data_AF-A0A7D9II43-F1
#
_entry.id   AF-A0A7D9II43-F1
#
_cell.length_a   1.000
_cell.length_b   1.000
_cell.length_c   1.000
_cell.angle_alpha   90.00
_cell.angle_beta   90.00
_cell.angle_gamma   90.00
#
_symmetry.space_group_name_H-M   'P 1'
#
loop_
_entity.id
_entity.type
_entity.pdbx_description
1 polymer ?
#
loop_
_entity_poly.entity_id
_entity_poly.type
_entity_poly.pdbx_seq_one_letter_code
_entity_poly.pdbx_strand_id
1 'polypeptide(L)'
;GRSTVTQLVEVYDDIVNSVASGKEVDVLYLDLAKAFDKVPHNNLLLLKLQLHGITGPLLLWMKSYLSEPKQRVVLEGASSDWLS
;
A
#
# COMPACT_ATOMS: atom_id res chain seq x y z
N GLY A 1 15.55 -9.06 2.73
CA GLY A 1 14.09 -9.10 2.59
C GLY A 1 13.46 -8.88 3.95
N ARG A 2 12.24 -8.34 4.01
CA ARG A 2 11.47 -8.18 5.27
C ARG A 2 10.31 -9.17 5.22
N SER A 3 10.16 -10.01 6.24
CA SER A 3 9.06 -10.97 6.34
C SER A 3 8.07 -10.56 7.42
N THR A 4 6.85 -11.10 7.35
CA THR A 4 5.84 -10.91 8.42
C THR A 4 6.30 -11.50 9.75
N VAL A 5 7.06 -12.60 9.70
CA VAL A 5 7.65 -13.22 10.90
C VAL A 5 8.71 -12.30 11.51
N THR A 6 9.57 -11.69 10.68
CA THR A 6 10.60 -10.75 11.15
C THR A 6 9.95 -9.56 11.86
N GLN A 7 8.91 -8.98 11.27
CA GLN A 7 8.18 -7.87 11.89
C GLN A 7 7.53 -8.28 13.23
N LEU A 8 6.95 -9.48 13.31
CA LEU A 8 6.35 -9.99 14.54
C LEU A 8 7.40 -10.21 15.64
N VAL A 9 8.52 -10.83 15.29
CA VAL A 9 9.61 -11.10 16.24
C VAL A 9 10.22 -9.81 16.76
N GLU A 10 10.44 -8.81 15.89
CA GLU A 10 10.94 -7.48 16.28
C GLU A 10 10.01 -6.80 17.28
N VAL A 11 8.70 -6.71 16.98
CA VAL A 11 7.73 -6.09 17.88
C VAL A 11 7.62 -6.85 19.20
N TYR A 12 7.65 -8.19 19.16
CA TYR A 12 7.61 -9.01 20.36
C TYR A 12 8.81 -8.78 21.27
N ASP A 13 10.02 -8.73 20.69
CA ASP A 13 11.25 -8.46 21.43
C ASP A 13 11.21 -7.08 22.11
N ASP A 14 10.75 -6.04 21.39
CA ASP A 14 10.58 -4.69 21.94
C ASP A 14 9.61 -4.64 23.13
N ILE A 15 8.49 -5.37 23.04
CA ILE A 15 7.50 -5.47 24.12
C ILE A 15 8.10 -6.19 25.33
N VAL A 16 8.72 -7.36 25.11
CA VAL A 16 9.31 -8.18 26.19
C VAL A 16 10.40 -7.40 26.92
N ASN A 17 11.29 -6.73 26.18
CA ASN A 17 12.37 -5.94 26.77
C ASN A 17 11.83 -4.75 27.57
N SER A 18 10.78 -4.09 27.08
CA SER A 18 10.15 -2.98 27.79
C SER A 18 9.51 -3.45 29.10
N VAL A 19 8.75 -4.55 29.06
CA VAL A 19 8.13 -5.15 30.25
C VAL A 19 9.19 -5.63 31.25
N ALA A 20 10.26 -6.28 30.77
CA ALA A 20 11.37 -6.72 31.62
C ALA A 20 12.09 -5.55 32.32
N SER A 21 12.09 -4.36 31.71
CA SER A 21 12.61 -3.14 32.31
C SER A 21 11.64 -2.41 33.25
N GLY A 22 10.46 -2.99 33.51
CA GLY A 22 9.43 -2.42 34.37
C GLY A 22 8.66 -1.27 33.74
N LYS A 23 8.68 -1.13 32.40
CA LYS A 23 7.92 -0.11 31.67
C LYS A 23 6.54 -0.64 31.31
N GLU A 24 5.58 0.27 31.28
CA GLU A 24 4.25 0.03 30.72
C GLU A 24 4.29 0.14 29.19
N VAL A 25 3.52 -0.70 28.51
CA VAL A 25 3.49 -0.76 27.04
C VAL A 25 2.03 -0.77 26.59
N ASP A 26 1.67 0.24 25.80
CA ASP A 26 0.38 0.33 25.11
C ASP A 26 0.57 0.17 23.61
N VAL A 27 -0.34 -0.57 22.96
CA VAL A 27 -0.28 -0.83 21.51
C VAL A 27 -1.55 -0.34 20.83
N LEU A 28 -1.39 0.51 19.82
CA LEU A 28 -2.46 0.99 18.97
C LEU A 28 -2.35 0.35 17.59
N TYR A 29 -3.29 -0.54 17.26
CA TYR A 29 -3.39 -1.12 15.93
C TYR A 29 -4.30 -0.25 15.05
N LEU A 30 -3.75 0.24 13.94
CA LEU A 30 -4.46 1.05 12.95
C LEU A 30 -4.59 0.26 11.65
N ASP A 31 -5.79 0.28 11.09
CA ASP A 31 -6.06 -0.28 9.77
C ASP A 31 -6.62 0.79 8.82
N LEU A 32 -6.17 0.75 7.57
CA LEU A 32 -6.60 1.70 6.54
C LEU A 32 -7.66 1.07 5.65
N ALA A 33 -8.93 1.40 5.93
CA ALA A 33 -10.05 0.92 5.13
C ALA A 33 -9.93 1.37 3.66
N LYS A 34 -9.87 0.41 2.73
CA LYS A 34 -9.73 0.64 1.28
C LYS A 34 -8.51 1.51 0.93
N ALA A 35 -7.35 1.21 1.52
CA ALA A 35 -6.13 2.00 1.38
C ALA A 35 -5.78 2.32 -0.09
N PHE A 36 -5.89 1.35 -0.99
CA PHE A 36 -5.56 1.57 -2.40
C PHE A 36 -6.57 2.46 -3.13
N ASP A 37 -7.86 2.30 -2.87
CA ASP A 37 -8.91 3.09 -3.52
C ASP A 37 -8.94 4.55 -3.02
N LYS A 38 -8.50 4.79 -1.79
CA LYS A 38 -8.59 6.12 -1.14
C LYS A 38 -7.34 6.97 -1.30
N VAL A 39 -6.21 6.40 -1.70
CA VAL A 39 -4.99 7.19 -1.90
C VAL A 39 -5.19 8.13 -3.09
N PRO A 40 -5.00 9.45 -2.94
CA PRO A 40 -5.08 10.38 -4.07
C PRO A 40 -3.99 10.07 -5.11
N HIS A 41 -4.37 9.43 -6.22
CA HIS A 41 -3.42 8.93 -7.21
C HIS A 41 -2.72 10.05 -7.97
N ASN A 42 -3.49 11.01 -8.50
CA ASN A 42 -3.00 11.99 -9.49
C ASN A 42 -2.05 13.04 -8.91
N ASN A 43 -2.11 13.31 -7.60
CA ASN A 43 -1.29 14.33 -6.95
C ASN A 43 -0.33 13.71 -5.92
N LEU A 44 -0.84 12.98 -4.93
CA LEU A 44 -0.02 12.54 -3.81
C LEU A 44 0.87 11.34 -4.16
N LEU A 45 0.29 10.30 -4.77
CA LEU A 45 1.04 9.09 -5.10
C LEU A 45 2.10 9.37 -6.17
N LEU A 46 1.74 10.02 -7.27
CA LEU A 46 2.70 10.35 -8.33
C LEU A 46 3.83 11.27 -7.86
N LEU A 47 3.52 12.27 -7.02
CA LEU A 47 4.54 13.12 -6.42
C LEU A 47 5.49 12.31 -5.53
N LYS A 48 4.95 11.43 -4.67
CA LYS A 48 5.78 10.55 -3.83
C LYS A 48 6.69 9.67 -4.66
N LEU A 49 6.20 9.07 -5.74
CA LEU A 49 7.00 8.24 -6.64
C LEU A 49 8.16 9.04 -7.24
N GLN A 50 7.89 10.26 -7.70
CA GLN A 50 8.92 11.17 -8.21
C GLN A 50 9.97 11.53 -7.15
N LEU A 51 9.55 11.82 -5.91
CA LEU A 51 10.46 12.10 -4.80
C LEU A 51 11.34 10.91 -4.40
N HIS A 52 10.87 9.68 -4.65
CA HIS A 52 11.66 8.45 -4.45
C HIS A 52 12.53 8.10 -5.67
N GLY A 53 12.63 8.99 -6.66
CA GLY A 53 13.51 8.83 -7.82
C GLY A 53 12.87 8.15 -9.02
N ILE A 54 11.58 7.80 -8.98
CA ILE A 54 10.89 7.21 -10.12
C ILE A 54 10.50 8.34 -11.09
N THR A 55 11.13 8.37 -12.26
CA THR A 55 10.99 9.46 -13.23
C THR A 55 10.86 8.93 -14.66
N GLY A 56 10.66 9.84 -15.62
CA GLY A 56 10.68 9.53 -17.05
C GLY A 56 9.51 8.63 -17.50
N PRO A 57 9.72 7.75 -18.51
CA PRO A 57 8.67 6.92 -19.09
C PRO A 57 7.93 6.03 -18.09
N LEU A 58 8.61 5.55 -17.05
CA LEU A 58 8.00 4.72 -16.01
C LEU A 58 6.96 5.50 -15.20
N LEU A 59 7.27 6.75 -14.81
CA LEU A 59 6.32 7.61 -14.10
C LEU A 59 5.12 7.97 -14.97
N LEU A 60 5.34 8.21 -16.27
CA LEU A 60 4.25 8.45 -17.24
C LEU A 60 3.34 7.23 -17.40
N TRP A 61 3.93 6.04 -17.48
CA TRP A 61 3.18 4.79 -17.53
C TRP A 61 2.34 4.59 -16.26
N MET A 62 2.94 4.76 -15.07
CA MET A 62 2.20 4.71 -13.80
C MET A 62 1.06 5.73 -13.73
N LYS A 63 1.30 6.96 -14.20
CA LYS A 63 0.26 7.99 -14.30
C LYS A 63 -0.89 7.52 -15.19
N SER A 64 -0.61 6.98 -16.38
CA SER A 64 -1.65 6.47 -17.28
C SER A 64 -2.42 5.29 -16.68
N TYR A 65 -1.75 4.40 -15.96
CA TYR A 65 -2.37 3.23 -15.33
C TYR A 65 -3.29 3.61 -14.17
N LEU A 66 -2.88 4.59 -13.37
CA LEU A 66 -3.63 5.05 -12.19
C LEU A 66 -4.72 6.08 -12.51
N SER A 67 -4.77 6.59 -13.74
CA SER A 67 -5.80 7.52 -14.18
C SER A 67 -7.04 6.73 -14.63
N GLU A 68 -8.18 6.94 -13.96
CA GLU A 68 -9.52 6.44 -14.34
C GLU A 68 -9.55 5.03 -14.97
N PRO A 69 -9.23 3.98 -14.17
CA PRO A 69 -9.20 2.62 -14.69
C PRO A 69 -10.62 2.15 -15.03
N LYS A 70 -10.92 2.00 -16.32
CA LYS A 70 -12.10 1.25 -16.78
C LYS A 70 -11.83 -0.24 -16.64
N GLN A 71 -12.75 -0.95 -16.00
CA GLN A 71 -12.62 -2.38 -15.77
C GLN A 71 -13.71 -3.14 -16.51
N ARG A 72 -13.40 -4.35 -16.99
CA ARG A 72 -14.41 -5.29 -17.52
C ARG A 72 -13.95 -6.71 -17.25
N VAL A 73 -14.90 -7.63 -17.20
CA VAL A 73 -14.63 -9.06 -17.01
C VAL A 73 -14.73 -9.76 -18.36
N VAL A 74 -13.80 -10.65 -18.68
CA VAL A 74 -13.84 -11.50 -19.88
C VAL A 74 -13.84 -12.97 -19.46
N LEU A 75 -14.88 -13.71 -19.86
CA LEU A 75 -15.04 -15.14 -19.61
C LEU A 75 -15.34 -15.85 -20.92
N GLU A 76 -14.51 -16.83 -21.28
CA GLU A 76 -14.70 -17.68 -22.48
C GLU A 76 -14.98 -16.89 -23.78
N GLY A 77 -14.35 -15.73 -23.94
CA GLY A 77 -14.51 -14.87 -25.13
C GLY A 77 -15.69 -13.91 -25.07
N ALA A 78 -16.58 -14.03 -24.08
CA ALA A 78 -17.59 -13.03 -23.78
C ALA A 78 -17.03 -11.96 -22.83
N SER A 79 -17.35 -10.69 -23.07
CA SER A 79 -16.93 -9.58 -22.22
C SER A 79 -18.14 -8.86 -21.62
N SER A 80 -18.06 -8.49 -20.34
CA SER A 80 -18.99 -7.55 -19.74
C SER A 80 -18.85 -6.15 -20.36
N ASP A 81 -19.85 -5.32 -20.14
CA ASP A 81 -19.70 -3.87 -20.35
C ASP A 81 -18.57 -3.31 -19.49
N TRP A 82 -18.06 -2.15 -19.90
CA TRP A 82 -17.08 -1.42 -19.13
C TRP A 82 -17.72 -0.86 -17.86
N LEU A 83 -17.19 -1.24 -16.70
CA LEU A 83 -17.47 -0.58 -15.44
C LEU A 83 -16.76 0.77 -15.46
N SER A 84 -17.56 1.85 -15.47
CA SER A 84 -17.12 3.24 -15.28
C SER A 84 -16.93 3.55 -13.81
#